data_AF-A0A7Z7QNW3-F1
#
_entry.id   AF-A0A7Z7QNW3-F1
#
_cell.length_a   1.000
_cell.length_b   1.000
_cell.length_c   1.000
_cell.angle_alpha   90.00
_cell.angle_beta   90.00
_cell.angle_gamma   90.00
#
_symmetry.space_group_name_H-M   'P 1'
#
loop_
_entity.id
_entity.type
_entity.pdbx_description
1 polymer ?
#
loop_
_entity_poly.entity_id
_entity_poly.type
_entity_poly.pdbx_seq_one_letter_code
_entity_poly.pdbx_strand_id
1 'polypeptide(L)'
;MDGTAIMQGVATIFIAQLMGADLTLLQLVTVVAVAVIASIGTAGVPGVGLIMLAMVLTAVGLNPAAIGIILGINRLLDMSRTAVNITGDAACALILSEREGKKLKGHMHVE
;
A
#
# COMPACT_ATOMS: atom_id res chain seq x y z
N MET A 1 -1.06 0.81 5.41
CA MET A 1 -2.01 0.05 4.55
C MET A 1 -1.22 -0.84 3.60
N ASP A 2 -0.84 -2.02 4.07
CA ASP A 2 0.08 -2.92 3.36
C ASP A 2 -0.51 -3.46 2.05
N GLY A 3 -1.76 -3.92 2.07
CA GLY A 3 -2.46 -4.40 0.89
C GLY A 3 -2.62 -3.32 -0.19
N THR A 4 -2.75 -2.06 0.21
CA THR A 4 -2.78 -0.94 -0.74
C THR A 4 -1.41 -0.72 -1.37
N ALA A 5 -0.33 -0.74 -0.59
CA ALA A 5 1.03 -0.58 -1.12
C ALA A 5 1.41 -1.70 -2.11
N ILE A 6 1.04 -2.95 -1.81
CA ILE A 6 1.21 -4.09 -2.72
C ILE A 6 0.46 -3.85 -4.04
N MET A 7 -0.80 -3.43 -3.96
CA MET A 7 -1.60 -3.13 -5.14
C MET A 7 -0.98 -2.02 -5.99
N GLN A 8 -0.46 -0.94 -5.39
CA GLN A 8 0.20 0.15 -6.14
C GLN A 8 1.41 -0.33 -6.93
N GLY A 9 2.29 -1.12 -6.29
CA GLY A 9 3.49 -1.66 -6.95
C GLY A 9 3.14 -2.60 -8.10
N VAL A 10 2.29 -3.59 -7.84
CA VAL A 10 1.89 -4.59 -8.84
C VAL A 10 1.12 -3.94 -9.99
N ALA A 11 0.17 -3.06 -9.71
CA ALA A 11 -0.60 -2.35 -10.72
C ALA A 11 0.28 -1.48 -11.62
N THR A 12 1.26 -0.78 -11.05
CA THR A 12 2.17 0.08 -11.80
C THR A 12 3.05 -0.72 -12.75
N ILE A 13 3.62 -1.84 -12.28
CA ILE A 13 4.42 -2.75 -13.11
C ILE A 13 3.55 -3.36 -14.22
N PHE A 14 2.35 -3.83 -13.88
CA PHE A 14 1.40 -4.39 -14.84
C PHE A 14 1.03 -3.39 -15.95
N ILE A 15 0.72 -2.14 -15.58
CA ILE A 15 0.40 -1.09 -16.54
C ILE A 15 1.60 -0.75 -17.41
N ALA A 16 2.80 -0.64 -16.83
CA ALA A 16 4.03 -0.38 -17.58
C ALA A 16 4.28 -1.47 -18.65
N GLN A 17 4.14 -2.74 -18.26
CA GLN A 17 4.30 -3.88 -19.16
C GLN A 17 3.27 -3.87 -20.30
N LEU A 18 1.99 -3.58 -20.01
CA LEU A 18 0.96 -3.47 -21.04
C LEU A 18 1.21 -2.33 -22.04
N MET A 19 1.84 -1.26 -21.59
CA MET A 19 2.19 -0.11 -22.43
C MET A 19 3.54 -0.26 -23.14
N GLY A 20 4.25 -1.38 -22.92
CA GLY A 20 5.60 -1.60 -23.47
C GLY A 20 6.66 -0.65 -22.87
N ALA A 21 6.41 -0.12 -21.67
CA ALA A 21 7.32 0.76 -20.96
C ALA A 21 8.16 -0.03 -19.94
N ASP A 22 9.48 0.12 -20.02
CA ASP A 22 10.40 -0.43 -19.03
C ASP A 22 10.59 0.53 -17.86
N LEU A 23 10.31 0.04 -16.64
CA LEU A 23 10.56 0.80 -15.41
C LEU A 23 12.01 0.61 -14.97
N THR A 24 12.73 1.73 -14.84
CA THR A 24 14.05 1.76 -14.23
C THR A 24 13.99 1.44 -12.74
N LEU A 25 15.12 1.02 -12.16
CA LEU A 25 15.23 0.80 -10.72
C LEU A 25 14.86 2.06 -9.92
N LEU A 26 15.25 3.24 -10.41
CA LEU A 26 14.92 4.50 -9.76
C LEU A 26 13.41 4.75 -9.76
N GLN A 27 12.72 4.46 -10.87
CA GLN A 27 11.26 4.56 -10.94
C GLN A 27 10.58 3.58 -9.98
N LEU A 28 11.07 2.34 -9.83
CA LEU A 28 10.54 1.39 -8.85
C LEU A 28 10.68 1.91 -7.41
N VAL A 29 11.82 2.51 -7.07
CA VAL A 29 12.01 3.16 -5.76
C VAL A 29 11.04 4.34 -5.59
N THR A 30 10.86 5.15 -6.64
CA THR A 30 9.88 6.25 -6.65
C THR A 30 8.46 5.75 -6.41
N VAL A 31 8.04 4.63 -7.03
CA VAL A 31 6.73 4.01 -6.80
C VAL A 31 6.53 3.70 -5.32
N VAL A 32 7.51 3.06 -4.70
CA VAL A 32 7.44 2.72 -3.27
C VAL A 32 7.37 3.97 -2.40
N ALA A 33 8.24 4.96 -2.66
CA ALA A 33 8.27 6.21 -1.89
C ALA A 33 6.94 6.97 -1.99
N VAL A 34 6.42 7.14 -3.20
CA VAL A 34 5.15 7.83 -3.45
C VAL A 34 3.98 7.06 -2.84
N ALA A 35 3.94 5.74 -2.96
CA ALA A 35 2.89 4.92 -2.37
C ALA A 35 2.88 5.02 -0.83
N VAL A 36 4.06 5.05 -0.19
CA VAL A 36 4.18 5.22 1.26
C VAL A 36 3.69 6.60 1.69
N ILE A 37 4.15 7.67 1.03
CA ILE A 37 3.74 9.05 1.35
C ILE A 37 2.23 9.22 1.14
N ALA A 38 1.70 8.71 0.03
CA ALA A 38 0.27 8.77 -0.29
C ALA A 38 -0.60 8.00 0.71
N SER A 39 -0.07 6.92 1.29
CA SER A 39 -0.81 6.11 2.27
C SER A 39 -1.12 6.87 3.57
N ILE A 40 -0.35 7.90 3.91
CA ILE A 40 -0.59 8.74 5.10
C ILE A 40 -1.81 9.64 4.88
N GLY A 41 -1.96 10.21 3.67
CA GLY A 41 -2.99 11.20 3.36
C GLY A 41 -4.37 10.63 3.01
N THR A 42 -4.56 9.31 3.07
CA THR A 42 -5.70 8.63 2.42
C THR A 42 -6.64 7.86 3.35
N ALA A 43 -6.43 7.96 4.66
CA ALA A 43 -7.18 7.18 5.66
C ALA A 43 -8.70 7.42 5.69
N GLY A 44 -9.21 8.53 5.15
CA GLY A 44 -10.60 8.96 5.36
C GLY A 44 -11.60 8.70 4.22
N VAL A 45 -11.16 8.28 3.03
CA VAL A 45 -12.03 8.27 1.82
C VAL A 45 -12.16 6.86 1.22
N PRO A 46 -13.38 6.32 1.07
CA PRO A 46 -13.62 5.06 0.35
C PRO A 46 -13.18 5.15 -1.11
N GLY A 47 -12.56 4.10 -1.65
CA GLY A 47 -12.18 4.03 -3.06
C GLY A 47 -10.95 4.86 -3.46
N VAL A 48 -10.26 5.49 -2.51
CA VAL A 48 -9.11 6.38 -2.77
C VAL A 48 -7.87 5.65 -3.36
N GLY A 49 -7.89 4.31 -3.39
CA GLY A 49 -6.80 3.50 -3.95
C GLY A 49 -6.51 3.77 -5.43
N LEU A 50 -7.54 4.08 -6.22
CA LEU A 50 -7.36 4.43 -7.63
C LEU A 50 -6.78 5.85 -7.80
N ILE A 51 -7.13 6.77 -6.92
CA ILE A 51 -6.57 8.13 -6.91
C ILE A 51 -5.08 8.06 -6.57
N MET A 52 -4.71 7.23 -5.59
CA MET A 52 -3.29 6.95 -5.30
C MET A 52 -2.55 6.39 -6.50
N LEU A 53 -3.17 5.47 -7.23
CA LEU A 53 -2.55 4.89 -8.42
C LEU A 53 -2.32 5.93 -9.52
N ALA A 54 -3.24 6.88 -9.70
CA ALA A 54 -3.04 7.98 -10.63
C ALA A 54 -1.80 8.82 -10.28
N MET A 55 -1.59 9.10 -8.99
CA MET A 55 -0.41 9.82 -8.52
C MET A 55 0.87 9.01 -8.76
N VAL A 56 0.87 7.71 -8.45
CA VAL A 56 2.01 6.82 -8.64
C VAL A 56 2.40 6.72 -10.12
N LEU A 57 1.42 6.50 -11.02
CA LEU A 57 1.67 6.44 -12.46
C LEU A 57 2.25 7.76 -13.00
N THR A 58 1.68 8.89 -12.57
CA THR A 58 2.19 10.22 -12.94
C THR A 58 3.64 10.40 -12.48
N ALA A 59 3.98 9.94 -11.28
CA ALA A 59 5.33 10.08 -10.71
C ALA A 59 6.40 9.30 -11.48
N VAL A 60 6.03 8.24 -12.20
CA VAL A 60 6.95 7.47 -13.05
C VAL A 60 6.82 7.78 -14.55
N GLY A 61 5.99 8.75 -14.93
CA GLY A 61 5.81 9.19 -16.32
C GLY A 61 4.85 8.33 -17.14
N LEU A 62 4.00 7.53 -16.49
CA LEU A 62 2.97 6.73 -17.16
C LEU A 62 1.65 7.50 -17.22
N ASN A 63 0.84 7.20 -18.25
CA ASN A 63 -0.46 7.85 -18.44
C ASN A 63 -1.48 7.37 -17.39
N PRO A 64 -2.02 8.26 -16.52
CA PRO A 64 -3.00 7.89 -15.50
C PRO A 64 -4.31 7.32 -16.08
N ALA A 65 -4.64 7.63 -17.34
CA ALA A 65 -5.81 7.05 -18.00
C ALA A 65 -5.75 5.52 -18.11
N ALA A 66 -4.55 4.91 -18.03
CA ALA A 66 -4.36 3.46 -18.06
C ALA A 66 -5.00 2.72 -16.88
N ILE A 67 -5.39 3.43 -15.81
CA ILE A 67 -6.16 2.89 -14.68
C ILE A 67 -7.50 2.29 -15.15
N GLY A 68 -8.00 2.71 -16.32
CA GLY A 68 -9.20 2.14 -16.95
C GLY A 68 -9.17 0.62 -17.06
N ILE A 69 -7.98 0.03 -17.23
CA ILE A 69 -7.80 -1.42 -17.33
C ILE A 69 -8.07 -2.12 -15.98
N ILE A 70 -7.78 -1.45 -14.87
CA ILE A 70 -7.95 -1.98 -13.51
C ILE A 70 -9.37 -1.75 -12.97
N LEU A 71 -10.10 -0.75 -13.50
CA LEU A 71 -11.48 -0.45 -13.06
C LEU A 71 -12.38 -1.69 -13.07
N GLY A 72 -12.25 -2.55 -14.09
CA GLY A 72 -13.07 -3.76 -14.21
C GLY A 72 -12.89 -4.78 -13.08
N ILE A 73 -11.71 -4.83 -12.47
CA ILE A 73 -11.39 -5.76 -11.37
C ILE A 73 -11.23 -5.06 -10.02
N ASN A 74 -11.33 -3.73 -9.99
CA ASN A 74 -11.05 -2.92 -8.81
C ASN A 74 -11.88 -3.36 -7.60
N ARG A 75 -13.13 -3.81 -7.80
CA ARG A 75 -13.98 -4.24 -6.69
C ARG A 75 -13.42 -5.47 -5.96
N LEU A 76 -12.90 -6.44 -6.70
CA LEU A 76 -12.27 -7.64 -6.12
C LEU A 76 -10.96 -7.28 -5.43
N LEU A 77 -10.14 -6.46 -6.09
CA LEU A 77 -8.88 -5.99 -5.53
C LEU A 77 -9.09 -5.20 -4.24
N ASP A 78 -10.11 -4.33 -4.19
CA ASP A 78 -10.45 -3.51 -3.03
C ASP A 78 -10.85 -4.34 -1.80
N MET A 79 -11.61 -5.41 -1.99
CA MET A 79 -11.94 -6.33 -0.91
C MET A 79 -10.69 -7.07 -0.41
N SER A 80 -9.87 -7.59 -1.32
CA SER A 80 -8.65 -8.33 -0.96
C SER A 80 -7.65 -7.47 -0.18
N ARG A 81 -7.41 -6.22 -0.62
CA ARG A 81 -6.50 -5.30 0.08
C ARG A 81 -7.02 -4.90 1.46
N THR A 82 -8.35 -4.77 1.61
CA THR A 82 -8.95 -4.44 2.91
C THR A 82 -8.71 -5.57 3.90
N ALA A 83 -8.86 -6.83 3.50
CA ALA A 83 -8.58 -7.98 4.35
C ALA A 83 -7.10 -8.02 4.81
N VAL A 84 -6.15 -7.78 3.90
CA VAL A 84 -4.72 -7.73 4.23
C VAL A 84 -4.40 -6.58 5.19
N ASN A 85 -4.94 -5.39 4.94
CA ASN A 85 -4.70 -4.22 5.81
C ASN A 85 -5.15 -4.49 7.25
N ILE A 86 -6.39 -4.98 7.44
CA ILE A 86 -6.92 -5.25 8.78
C ILE A 86 -6.14 -6.38 9.47
N THR A 87 -5.70 -7.39 8.71
CA THR A 87 -4.87 -8.49 9.26
C THR A 87 -3.51 -7.98 9.74
N GLY A 88 -2.87 -7.08 8.98
CA GLY A 88 -1.60 -6.45 9.36
C GLY A 88 -1.72 -5.61 10.63
N ASP A 89 -2.78 -4.80 10.73
CA ASP A 89 -3.06 -3.98 11.91
C ASP A 89 -3.32 -4.85 13.16
N ALA A 90 -4.09 -5.94 13.01
CA ALA A 90 -4.35 -6.90 14.10
C ALA A 90 -3.06 -7.62 14.56
N ALA A 91 -2.20 -8.02 13.62
CA ALA A 91 -0.92 -8.63 13.94
C ALA A 91 0.01 -7.64 14.68
N CYS A 92 0.05 -6.38 14.26
CA CYS A 92 0.81 -5.33 14.94
C CYS A 92 0.29 -5.10 16.36
N ALA A 93 -1.02 -5.05 16.55
CA ALA A 93 -1.63 -4.90 17.87
C ALA A 93 -1.24 -6.04 18.82
N LEU A 94 -1.24 -7.29 18.35
CA LEU A 94 -0.79 -8.44 19.14
C LEU A 94 0.70 -8.34 19.49
N ILE A 95 1.56 -8.01 18.51
CA ILE A 95 3.00 -7.85 18.73
C ILE A 95 3.29 -6.74 19.76
N LEU A 96 2.58 -5.61 19.68
CA LEU A 96 2.71 -4.50 20.62
C LEU A 96 2.26 -4.92 22.02
N SER A 97 1.12 -5.61 22.14
CA SER A 97 0.61 -6.12 23.42
C SER A 97 1.62 -7.04 24.11
N GLU A 98 2.22 -7.98 23.38
CA GLU A 98 3.26 -8.88 23.91
C GLU A 98 4.55 -8.15 24.31
N ARG A 99 4.97 -7.15 23.52
CA ARG A 99 6.17 -6.36 23.80
C ARG A 99 5.99 -5.49 25.04
N GLU A 100 4.89 -4.77 25.14
CA GLU A 100 4.60 -3.93 26.30
C GLU A 100 4.29 -4.76 27.56
N GLY A 101 3.61 -5.90 27.42
CA GLY A 101 3.39 -6.85 28.53
C GLY A 101 4.69 -7.41 29.12
N LYS A 102 5.69 -7.72 28.28
CA LYS A 102 7.03 -8.12 28.74
C LYS A 102 7.76 -6.97 29.45
N LYS A 103 7.63 -5.75 28.93
CA LYS A 103 8.25 -4.55 29.50
C LYS A 103 7.69 -4.25 30.90
N LEU A 104 6.37 -4.32 31.08
CA LEU A 104 5.71 -4.11 32.36
C LEU A 104 6.06 -5.19 33.41
N LYS A 105 6.17 -6.46 33.00
CA LYS A 105 6.64 -7.54 33.90
C LYS A 105 8.10 -7.38 34.32
N GLY A 106 8.94 -6.84 33.43
CA GLY A 106 10.34 -6.50 33.73
C GLY A 106 10.48 -5.37 34.74
N HIS A 107 9.58 -4.38 34.72
CA HIS A 107 9.59 -3.28 35.69
C HIS A 107 9.07 -3.71 37.08
N MET A 108 8.14 -4.66 37.18
CA MET A 108 7.65 -5.20 38.46
C MET A 108 8.65 -6.12 39.20
N HIS A 109 9.77 -6.52 38.58
CA HIS A 109 10.81 -7.33 39.25
C HIS A 109 12.00 -6.49 39.74
N VAL A 110 11.93 -5.16 39.59
CA VAL A 110 13.01 -4.22 39.96
C VAL A 110 12.64 -3.37 41.19
N GLU A 111 11.46 -3.56 41.78
CA GLU A 111 11.06 -2.99 43.07
C GLU A 111 11.08 -4.03 44.20
#